data_AF-A0A7V9CFE3-F1
#
_entry.id   AF-A0A7V9CFE3-F1
#
_cell.length_a   1.000
_cell.length_b   1.000
_cell.length_c   1.000
_cell.angle_alpha   90.00
_cell.angle_beta   90.00
_cell.angle_gamma   90.00
#
_symmetry.space_group_name_H-M   'P 1'
#
loop_
_entity.id
_entity.type
_entity.pdbx_description
1 polymer ?
#
loop_
_entity_poly.entity_id
_entity_poly.type
_entity_poly.pdbx_seq_one_letter_code
_entity_poly.pdbx_strand_id
1 'polypeptide(L)'
;MGPITLFDKSFLQSLSVDESLWFDHFSIPNICPLFYVETLADLEKSVREGRTQEQEVGIIAEKTPVMHGAPCADHVQMCIGDLLGHRVPMTGQIPVAGGRLVKSGGKSGIVFNESPEAEAFSRWQRGQFLDIERKFARVWREALTQLGP
;
A
#
# COMPACT_ATOMS: atom_id res chain seq x y z
N MET A 1 -9.86 11.29 16.76
CA MET A 1 -8.88 10.75 15.80
C MET A 1 -8.36 9.44 16.37
N GLY A 2 -8.39 8.37 15.58
CA GLY A 2 -7.81 7.08 15.94
C GLY A 2 -6.27 7.12 15.88
N PRO A 3 -5.59 6.13 16.47
CA PRO A 3 -4.13 6.03 16.38
C PRO A 3 -3.68 5.73 14.96
N ILE A 4 -2.57 6.35 14.52
CA ILE A 4 -1.88 5.94 13.30
C ILE A 4 -1.26 4.57 13.55
N THR A 5 -1.67 3.59 12.76
CA THR A 5 -1.28 2.20 12.97
C THR A 5 -0.52 1.66 11.77
N LEU A 6 0.73 1.25 12.00
CA LEU A 6 1.48 0.42 11.07
C LEU A 6 1.09 -1.04 11.29
N PHE A 7 0.88 -1.77 10.20
CA PHE A 7 0.48 -3.17 10.24
C PHE A 7 1.29 -4.00 9.24
N ASP A 8 1.32 -5.31 9.48
CA ASP A 8 1.92 -6.29 8.59
C ASP A 8 0.86 -6.95 7.70
N LYS A 9 1.24 -7.50 6.54
CA LYS A 9 0.29 -8.19 5.66
C LYS A 9 -0.40 -9.36 6.37
N SER A 10 0.32 -10.11 7.20
CA SER A 10 -0.25 -11.24 7.94
C SER A 10 -1.36 -10.83 8.90
N PHE A 11 -1.32 -9.61 9.43
CA PHE A 11 -2.39 -9.06 10.26
C PHE A 11 -3.69 -8.94 9.45
N LEU A 12 -3.67 -8.28 8.29
CA LEU A 12 -4.86 -8.19 7.43
C LEU A 12 -5.33 -9.56 6.94
N GLN A 13 -4.41 -10.49 6.66
CA GLN A 13 -4.78 -11.85 6.27
C GLN A 13 -5.55 -12.58 7.38
N SER A 14 -5.25 -12.29 8.65
CA SER A 14 -5.93 -12.90 9.79
C SER A 14 -7.35 -12.36 10.03
N LEU A 15 -7.65 -11.15 9.55
CA LEU A 15 -8.95 -10.52 9.72
C LEU A 15 -9.97 -11.04 8.71
N SER A 16 -11.25 -11.01 9.08
CA SER A 16 -12.37 -11.00 8.14
C SER A 16 -12.51 -9.62 7.48
N VAL A 17 -13.34 -9.53 6.43
CA VAL A 17 -13.66 -8.25 5.79
C VAL A 17 -14.33 -7.29 6.79
N ASP A 18 -15.26 -7.78 7.61
CA ASP A 18 -15.92 -6.96 8.63
C ASP A 18 -14.94 -6.44 9.70
N GLU A 19 -14.01 -7.28 10.16
CA GLU A 19 -12.97 -6.86 11.11
C GLU A 19 -12.00 -5.84 10.50
N SER A 20 -11.72 -5.95 9.20
CA SER A 20 -10.90 -4.96 8.50
C SER A 20 -11.58 -3.58 8.40
N LEU A 21 -12.91 -3.55 8.26
CA LEU A 21 -13.70 -2.33 8.32
C LEU A 21 -13.64 -1.70 9.72
N TRP A 22 -13.72 -2.52 10.78
CA TRP A 22 -13.55 -2.02 12.14
C TRP A 22 -12.15 -1.46 12.39
N PHE A 23 -11.11 -2.09 11.85
CA PHE A 23 -9.75 -1.58 11.92
C PHE A 23 -9.63 -0.20 11.24
N ASP A 24 -10.16 -0.05 10.03
CA ASP A 24 -10.19 1.23 9.30
C ASP A 24 -11.07 2.29 9.98
N HIS A 25 -12.09 1.87 10.74
CA HIS A 25 -12.94 2.80 11.49
C HIS A 25 -12.26 3.37 12.75
N PHE A 26 -11.52 2.54 13.48
CA PHE A 26 -10.95 2.91 14.78
C PHE A 26 -9.50 3.39 14.72
N SER A 27 -8.77 3.07 13.65
CA SER A 27 -7.38 3.46 13.43
C SER A 27 -7.22 4.28 12.16
N ILE A 28 -6.05 4.92 12.00
CA ILE A 28 -5.61 5.53 10.73
C ILE A 28 -4.52 4.61 10.16
N PRO A 29 -4.84 3.72 9.21
CA PRO A 29 -3.87 2.75 8.71
C PRO A 29 -2.76 3.42 7.89
N ASN A 30 -1.51 3.16 8.27
CA ASN A 30 -0.34 3.56 7.51
C ASN A 30 0.04 2.45 6.53
N ILE A 31 -0.30 2.62 5.25
CA ILE A 31 -0.06 1.59 4.23
C ILE A 31 1.34 1.79 3.65
N CYS A 32 2.29 0.97 4.10
CA CYS A 32 3.68 1.06 3.65
C CYS A 32 3.87 0.55 2.21
N PRO A 33 4.81 1.13 1.43
CA PRO A 33 5.19 0.63 0.11
C PRO A 33 5.48 -0.88 0.08
N LEU A 34 6.11 -1.42 1.14
CA LEU A 34 6.44 -2.84 1.24
C LEU A 34 5.19 -3.73 1.25
N PHE A 35 4.07 -3.28 1.84
CA PHE A 35 2.81 -4.04 1.84
C PHE A 35 2.29 -4.27 0.42
N TYR A 36 2.40 -3.29 -0.47
CA TYR A 36 2.00 -3.41 -1.88
C TYR A 36 2.84 -4.47 -2.60
N VAL A 37 4.15 -4.40 -2.41
CA VAL A 37 5.10 -5.32 -3.05
C VAL A 37 4.91 -6.74 -2.52
N GLU A 38 4.72 -6.90 -1.22
CA GLU A 38 4.53 -8.20 -0.58
C GLU A 38 3.19 -8.85 -0.95
N THR A 39 2.14 -8.03 -1.10
CA THR A 39 0.83 -8.47 -1.60
C THR A 39 0.93 -8.88 -3.06
N LEU A 40 1.59 -8.08 -3.90
CA LEU A 40 1.82 -8.40 -5.30
C LEU A 40 2.62 -9.70 -5.48
N ALA A 41 3.64 -9.92 -4.64
CA ALA A 41 4.46 -11.11 -4.67
C ALA A 41 3.70 -12.41 -4.35
N ASP A 42 2.50 -12.34 -3.77
CA ASP A 42 1.66 -13.52 -3.57
C ASP A 42 1.05 -14.04 -4.89
N LEU A 43 1.11 -13.26 -5.99
CA LEU A 43 0.77 -13.74 -7.34
C LEU A 43 1.64 -14.91 -7.84
N GLU A 44 2.83 -15.10 -7.26
CA GLU A 44 3.78 -16.15 -7.65
C GLU A 44 4.10 -17.09 -6.46
N LYS A 45 3.31 -17.02 -5.39
CA LYS A 45 3.45 -17.91 -4.22
C LYS A 45 2.57 -19.14 -4.39
N SER A 46 3.03 -20.31 -3.95
CA SER A 46 2.16 -21.48 -3.84
C SER A 46 1.04 -21.21 -2.84
N VAL A 47 -0.21 -21.39 -3.27
CA VAL A 47 -1.40 -21.15 -2.44
C VAL A 47 -1.93 -22.44 -1.82
N ARG A 48 -2.78 -22.31 -0.81
CA ARG A 48 -3.49 -23.45 -0.18
C ARG A 48 -4.41 -24.11 -1.20
N GLU A 49 -4.67 -25.41 -1.03
CA GLU A 49 -5.54 -26.18 -1.93
C GLU A 49 -6.90 -25.50 -2.12
N GLY A 50 -7.33 -25.38 -3.38
CA GLY A 50 -8.67 -24.86 -3.75
C GLY A 50 -8.75 -23.36 -4.04
N ARG A 51 -7.63 -22.61 -4.03
CA ARG A 51 -7.60 -21.19 -4.41
C ARG A 51 -6.58 -20.92 -5.51
N THR A 52 -6.77 -19.82 -6.25
CA THR A 52 -5.76 -19.29 -7.15
C THR A 52 -4.96 -18.17 -6.49
N GLN A 53 -3.80 -17.85 -7.04
CA GLN A 53 -2.93 -16.77 -6.56
C GLN A 53 -3.62 -15.41 -6.64
N GLU A 54 -4.38 -15.19 -7.70
CA GLU A 54 -5.19 -13.98 -7.94
C GLU A 54 -6.29 -13.84 -6.89
N GLN A 55 -6.91 -14.95 -6.50
CA GLN A 55 -7.93 -14.95 -5.44
C GLN A 55 -7.32 -14.56 -4.10
N GLU A 56 -6.13 -15.06 -3.76
CA GLU A 56 -5.44 -14.66 -2.52
C GLU A 56 -5.12 -13.16 -2.51
N VAL A 57 -4.55 -12.63 -3.60
CA VAL A 57 -4.25 -11.20 -3.70
C VAL A 57 -5.53 -10.35 -3.68
N GLY A 58 -6.60 -10.80 -4.36
CA GLY A 58 -7.90 -10.13 -4.34
C GLY A 58 -8.51 -10.07 -2.95
N ILE A 59 -8.44 -11.15 -2.17
CA ILE A 59 -8.93 -11.18 -0.78
C ILE A 59 -8.16 -10.21 0.11
N ILE A 60 -6.84 -10.13 -0.04
CA ILE A 60 -6.02 -9.17 0.72
C ILE A 60 -6.38 -7.74 0.33
N ALA A 61 -6.58 -7.49 -0.98
CA ALA A 61 -6.99 -6.20 -1.50
C ALA A 61 -8.38 -5.78 -0.99
N GLU A 62 -9.32 -6.72 -0.87
CA GLU A 62 -10.66 -6.47 -0.32
C GLU A 62 -10.62 -6.09 1.16
N LYS A 63 -9.72 -6.69 1.94
CA LYS A 63 -9.53 -6.36 3.37
C LYS A 63 -8.67 -5.11 3.59
N THR A 64 -8.16 -4.49 2.53
CA THR A 64 -7.27 -3.33 2.67
C THR A 64 -8.10 -2.09 3.01
N PRO A 65 -7.72 -1.33 4.06
CA PRO A 65 -8.42 -0.11 4.45
C PRO A 65 -8.54 0.92 3.32
N VAL A 66 -9.71 1.55 3.17
CA VAL A 66 -10.00 2.51 2.08
C VAL A 66 -10.54 3.85 2.56
N MET A 67 -11.09 3.95 3.79
CA MET A 67 -11.71 5.17 4.30
C MET A 67 -10.72 6.11 4.97
N HIS A 68 -9.83 5.61 5.82
CA HIS A 68 -8.91 6.44 6.61
C HIS A 68 -7.43 6.09 6.39
N GLY A 69 -7.14 5.06 5.59
CA GLY A 69 -5.77 4.69 5.22
C GLY A 69 -5.09 5.71 4.33
N ALA A 70 -3.79 5.91 4.52
CA ALA A 70 -2.97 6.71 3.61
C ALA A 70 -1.73 5.92 3.17
N PRO A 71 -1.37 5.93 1.87
CA PRO A 71 -0.11 5.37 1.41
C PRO A 71 1.06 6.20 1.94
N CYS A 72 1.99 5.54 2.63
CA CYS A 72 3.23 6.17 3.07
C CYS A 72 4.12 6.45 1.86
N ALA A 73 4.73 7.63 1.82
CA ALA A 73 5.75 7.96 0.85
C ALA A 73 6.94 6.98 0.93
N ASP A 74 7.55 6.68 -0.21
CA ASP A 74 8.73 5.83 -0.23
C ASP A 74 9.92 6.48 0.49
N HIS A 75 10.60 5.68 1.30
CA HIS A 75 11.70 6.14 2.12
C HIS A 75 12.87 6.69 1.30
N VAL A 76 13.17 6.13 0.12
CA VAL A 76 14.26 6.62 -0.73
C VAL A 76 13.90 8.02 -1.25
N GLN A 77 12.65 8.24 -1.67
CA GLN A 77 12.19 9.56 -2.08
C GLN A 77 12.30 10.58 -0.94
N MET A 78 11.90 10.20 0.27
CA MET A 78 12.04 11.05 1.46
C MET A 78 13.50 11.38 1.77
N CYS A 79 14.40 10.38 1.73
CA CYS A 79 15.83 10.58 1.96
C CYS A 79 16.47 11.48 0.88
N ILE A 80 16.16 11.26 -0.40
CA ILE A 80 16.63 12.12 -1.49
C ILE A 80 16.12 13.55 -1.29
N GLY A 81 14.84 13.72 -0.96
CA GLY A 81 14.26 15.03 -0.66
C GLY A 81 15.00 15.74 0.47
N ASP A 82 15.26 15.05 1.58
CA ASP A 82 15.99 15.61 2.72
C ASP A 82 17.42 16.05 2.33
N LEU A 83 18.13 15.22 1.57
CA LEU A 83 19.47 15.52 1.04
C LEU A 83 19.47 16.73 0.10
N LEU A 84 18.38 16.95 -0.64
CA LEU A 84 18.18 18.12 -1.51
C LEU A 84 17.67 19.37 -0.74
N GLY A 85 17.56 19.29 0.60
CA GLY A 85 17.15 20.40 1.45
C GLY A 85 15.65 20.45 1.78
N HIS A 86 14.86 19.48 1.29
CA HIS A 86 13.44 19.33 1.62
C HIS A 86 13.28 18.44 2.86
N ARG A 87 13.45 19.05 4.03
CA ARG A 87 13.30 18.36 5.32
C ARG A 87 11.96 17.64 5.45
N VAL A 88 11.98 16.39 5.91
CA VAL A 88 10.78 15.65 6.29
C VAL A 88 10.42 16.01 7.74
N PRO A 89 9.28 16.67 7.99
CA PRO A 89 8.91 17.10 9.34
C PRO A 89 8.47 15.91 10.21
N MET A 90 9.00 15.82 11.43
CA MET A 90 8.66 14.77 12.40
C MET A 90 7.41 15.13 13.21
N THR A 91 6.29 15.39 12.53
CA THR A 91 5.02 15.83 13.14
C THR A 91 4.09 14.69 13.58
N GLY A 92 4.54 13.43 13.44
CA GLY A 92 3.72 12.26 13.75
C GLY A 92 2.59 12.01 12.76
N GLN A 93 2.65 12.60 11.56
CA GLN A 93 1.70 12.38 10.47
C GLN A 93 2.27 11.36 9.49
N ILE A 94 1.40 10.68 8.73
CA ILE A 94 1.83 9.81 7.63
C ILE A 94 2.35 10.72 6.49
N PRO A 95 3.62 10.58 6.06
CA PRO A 95 4.11 11.30 4.89
C PRO A 95 3.42 10.78 3.62
N VAL A 96 2.87 11.68 2.80
CA VAL A 96 2.18 11.33 1.56
C VAL A 96 2.87 11.99 0.37
N ALA A 97 3.14 11.22 -0.68
CA ALA A 97 3.76 11.70 -1.92
C ALA A 97 2.74 12.23 -2.94
N GLY A 98 3.20 12.93 -3.97
CA GLY A 98 2.35 13.32 -5.12
C GLY A 98 1.45 14.54 -4.92
N GLY A 99 1.64 15.30 -3.84
CA GLY A 99 0.90 16.54 -3.59
C GLY A 99 1.21 17.61 -4.63
N ARG A 100 0.18 18.08 -5.35
CA ARG A 100 0.26 19.20 -6.30
C ARG A 100 -0.27 20.48 -5.68
N LEU A 101 0.55 21.53 -5.66
CA LEU A 101 0.13 22.86 -5.26
C LEU A 101 -0.86 23.42 -6.28
N VAL A 102 -2.03 23.83 -5.80
CA VAL A 102 -3.07 24.50 -6.60
C VAL A 102 -3.40 25.85 -5.99
N LYS A 103 -3.65 26.85 -6.85
CA LYS A 103 -4.15 28.16 -6.44
C LYS A 103 -5.53 28.37 -7.04
N SER A 104 -6.51 28.71 -6.22
CA SER A 104 -7.86 29.06 -6.67
C SER A 104 -8.45 30.14 -5.77
N GLY A 105 -9.04 31.18 -6.37
CA GLY A 105 -9.69 32.27 -5.63
C GLY A 105 -8.78 32.96 -4.58
N GLY A 106 -7.48 33.10 -4.86
CA GLY A 106 -6.53 33.72 -3.94
C GLY A 106 -6.04 32.83 -2.78
N LYS A 107 -6.53 31.58 -2.68
CA LYS A 107 -6.08 30.60 -1.68
C LYS A 107 -5.15 29.57 -2.33
N SER A 108 -4.13 29.14 -1.59
CA SER A 108 -3.26 28.03 -1.97
C SER A 108 -3.70 26.76 -1.24
N GLY A 109 -3.76 25.65 -1.95
CA GLY A 109 -4.05 24.33 -1.41
C GLY A 109 -3.14 23.27 -2.02
N ILE A 110 -3.19 22.06 -1.48
CA ILE A 110 -2.49 20.89 -2.04
C ILE A 110 -3.57 19.87 -2.42
N VAL A 111 -3.50 19.38 -3.65
CA VAL A 111 -4.35 18.29 -4.14
C VAL A 111 -3.48 17.06 -4.28
N PHE A 112 -3.93 15.96 -3.70
CA PHE A 112 -3.37 14.64 -3.92
C PHE A 112 -4.25 13.90 -4.92
N ASN A 113 -3.64 13.42 -5.99
CA ASN A 113 -4.31 12.49 -6.88
C ASN A 113 -4.23 11.09 -6.27
N GLU A 114 -5.08 10.18 -6.75
CA GLU A 114 -4.95 8.76 -6.43
C GLU A 114 -3.55 8.26 -6.81
N SER A 115 -2.92 7.50 -5.91
CA SER A 115 -1.58 6.97 -6.15
C SER A 115 -1.65 5.76 -7.08
N PRO A 116 -0.59 5.46 -7.86
CA PRO A 116 -0.54 4.27 -8.70
C PRO A 116 -0.82 2.97 -7.92
N GLU A 117 -0.40 2.93 -6.66
CA GLU A 117 -0.60 1.80 -5.77
C GLU A 117 -2.06 1.63 -5.34
N ALA A 118 -2.76 2.74 -5.05
CA ALA A 118 -4.20 2.73 -4.77
C ALA A 118 -5.00 2.27 -5.99
N GLU A 119 -4.63 2.74 -7.19
CA GLU A 119 -5.24 2.29 -8.45
C GLU A 119 -5.03 0.77 -8.66
N ALA A 120 -3.81 0.27 -8.40
CA ALA A 120 -3.51 -1.15 -8.49
C ALA A 120 -4.38 -1.99 -7.53
N PHE A 121 -4.53 -1.56 -6.28
CA PHE A 121 -5.41 -2.23 -5.31
C PHE A 121 -6.88 -2.26 -5.76
N SER A 122 -7.39 -1.15 -6.31
CA SER A 122 -8.74 -1.12 -6.88
C SER A 122 -8.93 -2.12 -8.04
N ARG A 123 -7.89 -2.34 -8.85
CA ARG A 123 -7.91 -3.39 -9.89
C ARG A 123 -7.88 -4.79 -9.27
N TRP A 124 -7.03 -5.03 -8.28
CA TRP A 124 -6.89 -6.32 -7.62
C TRP A 124 -8.17 -6.74 -6.88
N GLN A 125 -8.88 -5.80 -6.25
CA GLN A 125 -10.21 -6.02 -5.67
C GLN A 125 -11.23 -6.54 -6.69
N ARG A 126 -11.09 -6.15 -7.97
CA ARG A 126 -11.92 -6.61 -9.09
C ARG A 126 -11.38 -7.87 -9.77
N GLY A 127 -10.32 -8.48 -9.22
CA GLY A 127 -9.64 -9.63 -9.81
C GLY A 127 -8.90 -9.32 -11.12
N GLN A 128 -8.59 -8.03 -11.36
CA GLN A 128 -7.91 -7.58 -12.58
C GLN A 128 -6.42 -7.43 -12.31
N PHE A 129 -5.60 -8.20 -13.02
CA PHE A 129 -4.15 -8.22 -12.87
C PHE A 129 -3.48 -7.97 -14.21
N LEU A 130 -2.41 -7.18 -14.21
CA LEU A 130 -1.63 -6.89 -15.41
C LEU A 130 -0.49 -7.90 -15.58
N ASP A 131 -0.09 -8.17 -16.83
CA ASP A 131 1.05 -9.06 -17.09
C ASP A 131 2.36 -8.54 -16.48
N ILE A 132 2.51 -7.22 -16.40
CA ILE A 132 3.68 -6.59 -15.78
C ILE A 132 3.74 -6.86 -14.28
N GLU A 133 2.58 -6.92 -13.60
CA GLU A 133 2.46 -7.19 -12.17
C GLU A 133 2.94 -8.62 -11.84
N ARG A 134 2.63 -9.61 -12.69
CA ARG A 134 3.18 -10.97 -12.57
C ARG A 134 4.69 -11.02 -12.77
N LYS A 135 5.20 -10.28 -13.76
CA LYS A 135 6.65 -10.20 -13.99
C LYS A 135 7.37 -9.64 -12.76
N PHE A 136 6.82 -8.59 -12.14
CA PHE A 136 7.34 -8.04 -10.90
C PHE A 136 7.28 -9.04 -9.74
N ALA A 137 6.14 -9.72 -9.55
CA ALA A 137 5.98 -10.74 -8.52
C ALA A 137 7.03 -11.85 -8.64
N ARG A 138 7.32 -12.31 -9.87
CA ARG A 138 8.32 -13.33 -10.13
C ARG A 138 9.72 -12.86 -9.78
N VAL A 139 10.12 -11.68 -10.28
CA VAL A 139 11.44 -11.10 -9.98
C VAL A 139 11.63 -10.92 -8.48
N TRP A 140 10.59 -10.47 -7.76
CA TRP A 140 10.65 -10.33 -6.31
C TRP A 140 10.88 -11.67 -5.60
N ARG A 141 10.14 -12.72 -5.98
CA ARG A 141 10.30 -14.06 -5.40
C ARG A 141 11.67 -14.66 -5.71
N GLU A 142 12.17 -14.50 -6.93
CA GLU A 142 13.52 -14.90 -7.33
C GLU A 142 14.56 -14.18 -6.44
N ALA A 143 14.42 -12.87 -6.23
CA ALA A 143 15.32 -12.13 -5.34
C ALA A 143 15.31 -12.67 -3.89
N LEU A 144 14.14 -13.06 -3.36
CA LEU A 144 14.05 -13.68 -2.03
C LEU A 144 14.79 -15.01 -1.95
N THR A 145 14.77 -15.83 -3.00
CA THR A 145 15.53 -17.10 -3.00
C THR A 145 17.04 -16.91 -2.99
N GLN A 146 17.53 -15.76 -3.48
CA GLN A 146 18.95 -15.42 -3.51
C GLN A 146 19.48 -14.92 -2.16
N LEU A 147 18.59 -14.54 -1.24
CA LEU A 147 18.95 -14.01 0.08
C LEU A 147 19.23 -15.10 1.13
N GLY A 148 19.03 -16.38 0.78
CA GLY A 148 19.18 -17.52 1.69
C GLY A 148 18.05 -17.63 2.73
N PRO A 149 17.92 -18.78 3.40
CA PRO A 149 17.03 -18.92 4.56
C PRO A 149 17.51 -18.11 5.77
#